data_AF-A0A355T3Q3-F1
#
_entry.id   AF-A0A355T3Q3-F1
#
_cell.length_a   1.000
_cell.length_b   1.000
_cell.length_c   1.000
_cell.angle_alpha   90.00
_cell.angle_beta   90.00
_cell.angle_gamma   90.00
#
_symmetry.space_group_name_H-M   'P 1'
#
loop_
_entity.id
_entity.type
_entity.pdbx_description
1 polymer ?
#
loop_
_entity_poly.entity_id
_entity_poly.type
_entity_poly.pdbx_seq_one_letter_code
_entity_poly.pdbx_strand_id
1 'polypeptide(L)'
;MSRILLVLSGLIVFLSTPLFAHEGRPLFIEIEEKETGAVFLKWRVPSTIDRNNAPQITLPEVCERVQSPETAASPALNIGQGLYDCRALEGALSVSITYPRGNPAVSSLVRVIRPSGEVQVIRNGPDAILIDIPNAEDAGSVASEYLKLGIEHILTGYDHLLFVACLLMLAGTVRRVLLIVTGFTLAHSVTLALAALDIVSVPVAPLEAVIALSIVFVAAELARPARDTLTWRYPILISSGFGLLHGFGFAAVLGEIGLPQTEVPLALLFFNLGVEVGQIAFILCLVAITFVGLRAIAFVKEDAKTWGLSEVTLPAAYLVGSLAAFWTIERFIAVVA
;
A
#
# COMPACT_ATOMS: atom_id res chain seq x y z
N MET A 1 -8.61 -25.02 -28.81
CA MET A 1 -7.96 -24.16 -27.80
C MET A 1 -7.69 -22.74 -28.30
N SER A 2 -7.14 -22.54 -29.50
CA SER A 2 -6.82 -21.20 -30.06
C SER A 2 -8.01 -20.22 -30.15
N ARG A 3 -9.22 -20.68 -30.52
CA ARG A 3 -10.39 -19.79 -30.70
C ARG A 3 -10.99 -19.24 -29.40
N ILE A 4 -10.88 -19.98 -28.29
CA ILE A 4 -11.44 -19.56 -26.99
C ILE A 4 -10.55 -18.48 -26.34
N LEU A 5 -9.23 -18.63 -26.47
CA LEU A 5 -8.26 -17.63 -26.03
C LEU A 5 -8.37 -16.31 -26.80
N LEU A 6 -8.62 -16.36 -28.11
CA LEU A 6 -8.87 -15.18 -28.95
C LEU A 6 -10.19 -14.46 -28.58
N VAL A 7 -11.24 -15.21 -28.25
CA VAL A 7 -12.51 -14.63 -27.83
C VAL A 7 -12.40 -14.01 -26.43
N LEU A 8 -11.71 -14.66 -25.48
CA LEU A 8 -11.48 -14.13 -24.14
C LEU A 8 -10.58 -12.88 -24.14
N SER A 9 -9.51 -12.87 -24.94
CA SER A 9 -8.64 -11.69 -25.09
C SER A 9 -9.36 -10.53 -25.80
N GLY A 10 -10.17 -10.81 -26.81
CA GLY A 10 -11.05 -9.80 -27.42
C GLY A 10 -12.09 -9.23 -26.46
N LEU A 11 -12.64 -10.06 -25.56
CA LEU A 11 -13.61 -9.63 -24.56
C LEU A 11 -12.97 -8.71 -23.50
N ILE A 12 -11.75 -9.00 -23.05
CA ILE A 12 -11.02 -8.19 -22.06
C ILE A 12 -10.68 -6.79 -22.62
N VAL A 13 -10.31 -6.70 -23.90
CA VAL A 13 -10.05 -5.42 -24.59
C VAL A 13 -11.34 -4.63 -24.83
N PHE A 14 -12.50 -5.29 -24.96
CA PHE A 14 -13.80 -4.62 -25.06
C PHE A 14 -14.37 -4.17 -23.71
N LEU A 15 -13.90 -4.73 -22.60
CA LEU A 15 -14.32 -4.37 -21.24
C LEU A 15 -13.44 -3.32 -20.56
N SER A 16 -12.34 -2.88 -21.19
CA SER A 16 -11.50 -1.80 -20.65
C SER A 16 -12.18 -0.44 -20.84
N THR A 17 -13.02 -0.06 -19.88
CA THR A 17 -13.51 1.32 -19.76
C THR A 17 -12.41 2.21 -19.19
N PRO A 18 -12.25 3.46 -19.67
CA PRO A 18 -11.34 4.41 -19.04
C PRO A 18 -11.80 4.64 -17.60
N LEU A 19 -10.98 4.22 -16.63
CA LEU A 19 -11.19 4.57 -15.24
C LEU A 19 -10.66 6.00 -15.05
N PHE A 20 -11.57 6.94 -14.86
CA PHE A 20 -11.19 8.28 -14.41
C PHE A 20 -10.78 8.17 -12.93
N ALA A 21 -9.46 8.21 -12.69
CA ALA A 21 -8.94 8.41 -11.34
C ALA A 21 -9.43 9.79 -10.85
N HIS A 22 -10.23 9.80 -9.79
CA HIS A 22 -10.67 11.04 -9.17
C HIS A 22 -9.48 11.66 -8.43
N GLU A 23 -9.27 12.98 -8.56
CA GLU A 23 -8.25 13.71 -7.81
C GLU A 23 -8.65 13.77 -6.32
N GLY A 24 -8.23 12.76 -5.54
CA GLY A 24 -8.62 12.58 -4.15
C GLY A 24 -7.73 13.31 -3.14
N ARG A 25 -7.42 14.60 -3.36
CA ARG A 25 -6.61 15.35 -2.39
C ARG A 25 -7.41 15.51 -1.08
N PRO A 26 -6.91 15.05 0.07
CA PRO A 26 -7.64 15.13 1.31
C PRO A 26 -7.72 16.57 1.82
N LEU A 27 -8.75 16.85 2.62
CA LEU A 27 -8.80 18.03 3.49
C LEU A 27 -7.67 17.92 4.52
N PHE A 28 -6.71 18.85 4.48
CA PHE A 28 -5.58 18.83 5.39
C PHE A 28 -5.85 19.74 6.58
N ILE A 29 -5.69 19.23 7.80
CA ILE A 29 -5.84 19.97 9.06
C ILE A 29 -4.54 19.78 9.83
N GLU A 30 -3.98 20.86 10.34
CA GLU A 30 -2.76 20.88 11.15
C GLU A 30 -3.07 21.54 12.49
N ILE A 31 -2.64 20.88 13.55
CA ILE A 31 -2.90 21.25 14.93
C ILE A 31 -1.55 21.28 15.63
N GLU A 32 -1.13 22.44 16.08
CA GLU A 32 0.11 22.60 16.82
C GLU A 32 -0.19 23.00 18.26
N GLU A 33 0.05 22.07 19.17
CA GLU A 33 -0.08 22.27 20.61
C GLU A 33 1.18 22.96 21.15
N LYS A 34 1.01 24.11 21.80
CA LYS A 34 2.08 24.85 22.46
C LYS A 34 2.19 24.45 23.93
N GLU A 35 3.38 24.56 24.51
CA GLU A 35 3.60 24.34 25.96
C GLU A 35 2.70 25.21 26.85
N THR A 36 2.25 26.36 26.34
CA THR A 36 1.34 27.28 27.03
C THR A 36 -0.11 26.79 27.11
N GLY A 37 -0.45 25.66 26.48
CA GLY A 37 -1.82 25.15 26.36
C GLY A 37 -2.64 25.82 25.24
N ALA A 38 -2.00 26.69 24.45
CA ALA A 38 -2.59 27.24 23.24
C ALA A 38 -2.47 26.25 22.07
N VAL A 39 -3.48 26.20 21.22
CA VAL A 39 -3.56 25.34 20.03
C VAL A 39 -3.61 26.22 18.79
N PHE A 40 -2.62 26.08 17.91
CA PHE A 40 -2.64 26.71 16.60
C PHE A 40 -3.25 25.74 15.58
N LEU A 41 -4.42 26.10 15.06
CA LEU A 41 -5.16 25.31 14.07
C LEU A 41 -4.98 25.93 12.69
N LYS A 42 -4.60 25.13 11.72
CA LYS A 42 -4.48 25.51 10.31
C LYS A 42 -5.15 24.46 9.45
N TRP A 43 -5.84 24.84 8.39
CA TRP A 43 -6.43 23.89 7.47
C TRP A 43 -6.28 24.33 6.03
N ARG A 44 -6.23 23.37 5.11
CA ARG A 44 -6.14 23.60 3.68
C ARG A 44 -7.21 22.76 2.97
N VAL A 45 -8.09 23.45 2.28
CA VAL A 45 -9.19 22.87 1.52
C VAL A 45 -8.68 22.50 0.11
N PRO A 46 -8.94 21.28 -0.38
CA PRO A 46 -8.59 20.92 -1.75
C PRO A 46 -9.43 21.72 -2.76
N SER A 47 -8.87 21.99 -3.93
CA SER A 47 -9.55 22.73 -5.02
C SER A 47 -10.75 21.98 -5.61
N THR A 48 -10.94 20.71 -5.26
CA THR A 48 -12.07 19.87 -5.66
C THR A 48 -13.37 20.23 -4.92
N ILE A 49 -13.27 20.91 -3.77
CA ILE A 49 -14.45 21.36 -3.02
C ILE A 49 -14.92 22.71 -3.55
N ASP A 50 -16.21 22.82 -3.86
CA ASP A 50 -16.84 24.08 -4.27
C ASP A 50 -16.64 25.15 -3.20
N ARG A 51 -16.31 26.38 -3.61
CA ARG A 51 -16.08 27.51 -2.69
C ARG A 51 -17.29 27.79 -1.77
N ASN A 52 -18.50 27.50 -2.24
CA ASN A 52 -19.75 27.66 -1.49
C ASN A 52 -20.03 26.48 -0.54
N ASN A 53 -19.23 25.42 -0.59
CA ASN A 53 -19.28 24.28 0.32
C ASN A 53 -17.96 24.09 1.09
N ALA A 54 -17.16 25.15 1.24
CA ALA A 54 -15.93 25.09 2.01
C ALA A 54 -16.22 24.66 3.46
N PRO A 55 -15.50 23.66 4.01
CA PRO A 55 -15.75 23.17 5.35
C PRO A 55 -15.38 24.22 6.40
N GLN A 56 -16.19 24.29 7.45
CA GLN A 56 -15.85 24.98 8.70
C GLN A 56 -15.23 23.97 9.66
N ILE A 57 -14.02 24.28 10.12
CA ILE A 57 -13.27 23.46 11.08
C ILE A 57 -13.41 24.11 12.45
N THR A 58 -14.03 23.40 13.38
CA THR A 58 -14.30 23.90 14.74
C THR A 58 -13.73 22.97 15.80
N LEU A 59 -13.12 23.56 16.82
CA LEU A 59 -12.70 22.87 18.05
C LEU A 59 -13.87 22.84 19.06
N PRO A 60 -13.75 22.07 20.17
CA PRO A 60 -14.79 22.02 21.20
C PRO A 60 -15.04 23.41 21.79
N GLU A 61 -16.27 23.68 22.26
CA GLU A 61 -16.66 25.01 22.77
C GLU A 61 -15.77 25.54 23.91
N VAL A 62 -15.12 24.62 24.64
CA VAL A 62 -14.18 24.92 25.72
C VAL A 62 -12.90 25.61 25.22
N CYS A 63 -12.56 25.46 23.94
CA CYS A 63 -11.42 26.10 23.30
C CYS A 63 -11.79 27.50 22.78
N GLU A 64 -11.46 28.55 23.53
CA GLU A 64 -11.77 29.93 23.14
C GLU A 64 -10.76 30.47 22.13
N ARG A 65 -11.21 31.20 21.11
CA ARG A 65 -10.33 31.77 20.09
C ARG A 65 -9.63 33.03 20.61
N VAL A 66 -8.30 33.04 20.60
CA VAL A 66 -7.45 34.09 21.21
C VAL A 66 -7.33 35.36 20.34
N GLN A 67 -7.60 35.28 19.02
CA GLN A 67 -7.54 36.43 18.09
C GLN A 67 -8.61 36.39 16.98
N SER A 68 -9.17 37.57 16.63
CA SER A 68 -10.07 37.85 15.49
C SER A 68 -9.93 39.35 15.08
N PRO A 69 -10.06 39.82 13.80
CA PRO A 69 -10.52 39.16 12.57
C PRO A 69 -9.66 39.41 11.28
N GLU A 70 -8.36 39.72 11.32
CA GLU A 70 -7.60 40.03 10.07
C GLU A 70 -6.93 38.85 9.36
N THR A 71 -6.89 37.66 9.97
CA THR A 71 -6.55 36.40 9.27
C THR A 71 -7.80 35.61 8.92
N ALA A 72 -8.90 36.31 8.62
CA ALA A 72 -10.07 35.72 8.00
C ALA A 72 -9.64 35.04 6.70
N ALA A 73 -9.96 33.75 6.58
CA ALA A 73 -9.83 32.96 5.38
C ALA A 73 -10.08 33.85 4.15
N SER A 74 -9.01 34.19 3.44
CA SER A 74 -9.15 34.94 2.21
C SER A 74 -9.80 33.97 1.23
N PRO A 75 -10.98 34.24 0.66
CA PRO A 75 -11.64 33.32 -0.29
C PRO A 75 -10.78 32.97 -1.53
N ALA A 76 -9.62 33.63 -1.67
CA ALA A 76 -8.60 33.43 -2.68
C ALA A 76 -7.56 32.35 -2.34
N LEU A 77 -7.30 32.06 -1.06
CA LEU A 77 -6.42 30.97 -0.63
C LEU A 77 -7.30 29.92 0.02
N ASN A 78 -7.33 28.69 -0.48
CA ASN A 78 -8.02 27.56 0.14
C ASN A 78 -7.38 27.15 1.48
N ILE A 79 -7.08 28.09 2.36
CA ILE A 79 -6.32 27.96 3.60
C ILE A 79 -7.00 28.82 4.66
N GLY A 80 -7.21 28.25 5.85
CA GLY A 80 -7.64 28.98 7.04
C GLY A 80 -6.72 28.68 8.22
N GLN A 81 -6.69 29.58 9.20
CA GLN A 81 -5.90 29.41 10.42
C GLN A 81 -6.51 30.17 11.60
N GLY A 82 -6.19 29.74 12.82
CA GLY A 82 -6.61 30.39 14.06
C GLY A 82 -5.82 29.89 15.27
N LEU A 83 -5.71 30.75 16.28
CA LEU A 83 -5.12 30.42 17.57
C LEU A 83 -6.23 30.29 18.62
N TYR A 84 -6.23 29.19 19.36
CA TYR A 84 -7.22 28.85 20.37
C TYR A 84 -6.54 28.59 21.71
N ASP A 85 -7.21 28.91 22.80
CA ASP A 85 -6.80 28.59 24.16
C ASP A 85 -7.64 27.42 24.65
N CYS A 86 -7.02 26.24 24.78
CA CYS A 86 -7.68 25.00 25.15
C CYS A 86 -7.29 24.53 26.55
N ARG A 87 -6.76 25.42 27.41
CA ARG A 87 -6.30 25.05 28.77
C ARG A 87 -7.39 24.47 29.67
N ALA A 88 -8.64 24.82 29.42
CA ALA A 88 -9.79 24.33 30.18
C ALA A 88 -10.33 22.97 29.70
N LEU A 89 -9.74 22.38 28.64
CA LEU A 89 -10.20 21.12 28.08
C LEU A 89 -9.83 19.94 29.00
N GLU A 90 -10.84 19.25 29.52
CA GLU A 90 -10.68 17.97 30.21
C GLU A 90 -10.90 16.81 29.23
N GLY A 91 -9.82 16.15 28.80
CA GLY A 91 -9.88 14.99 27.91
C GLY A 91 -9.07 15.13 26.63
N ALA A 92 -9.41 14.31 25.62
CA ALA A 92 -8.79 14.36 24.30
C ALA A 92 -9.37 15.54 23.49
N LEU A 93 -8.53 16.23 22.73
CA LEU A 93 -8.96 17.25 21.78
C LEU A 93 -9.79 16.57 20.67
N SER A 94 -10.81 17.24 20.15
CA SER A 94 -11.54 16.75 18.99
C SER A 94 -11.76 17.87 17.97
N VAL A 95 -11.90 17.49 16.70
CA VAL A 95 -12.11 18.41 15.59
C VAL A 95 -13.41 18.04 14.90
N SER A 96 -14.30 19.01 14.76
CA SER A 96 -15.52 18.87 13.99
C SER A 96 -15.38 19.56 12.63
N ILE A 97 -15.78 18.85 11.57
CA ILE A 97 -15.77 19.30 10.19
C ILE A 97 -17.23 19.44 9.74
N THR A 98 -17.65 20.68 9.50
CA THR A 98 -19.03 20.97 9.06
C THR A 98 -19.05 21.52 7.64
N TYR A 99 -19.82 20.88 6.76
CA TYR A 99 -20.00 21.30 5.36
C TYR A 99 -21.37 21.98 5.16
N PRO A 100 -21.44 23.24 4.68
CA PRO A 100 -22.70 23.97 4.52
C PRO A 100 -23.74 23.31 3.60
N ARG A 101 -23.29 22.58 2.57
CA ARG A 101 -24.15 21.89 1.59
C ARG A 101 -24.05 20.35 1.69
N GLY A 102 -23.52 19.85 2.80
CA GLY A 102 -23.29 18.42 3.00
C GLY A 102 -21.89 17.97 2.57
N ASN A 103 -21.49 16.80 3.07
CA ASN A 103 -20.16 16.25 2.89
C ASN A 103 -19.93 15.82 1.43
N PRO A 104 -18.95 16.40 0.71
CA PRO A 104 -18.65 16.05 -0.67
C PRO A 104 -17.91 14.70 -0.83
N ALA A 105 -17.95 13.83 0.18
CA ALA A 105 -17.23 12.56 0.25
C ALA A 105 -15.69 12.74 0.12
N VAL A 106 -15.14 13.72 0.84
CA VAL A 106 -13.70 14.03 0.85
C VAL A 106 -13.07 13.50 2.13
N SER A 107 -12.00 12.72 2.00
CA SER A 107 -11.19 12.26 3.14
C SER A 107 -10.45 13.42 3.81
N SER A 108 -10.10 13.27 5.09
CA SER A 108 -9.28 14.25 5.80
C SER A 108 -7.98 13.65 6.33
N LEU A 109 -6.96 14.50 6.45
CA LEU A 109 -5.68 14.19 7.04
C LEU A 109 -5.39 15.24 8.12
N VAL A 110 -5.37 14.80 9.38
CA VAL A 110 -5.10 15.64 10.55
C VAL A 110 -3.68 15.40 11.01
N ARG A 111 -2.86 16.43 11.03
CA ARG A 111 -1.48 16.40 11.52
C ARG A 111 -1.41 17.14 12.86
N VAL A 112 -1.05 16.44 13.93
CA VAL A 112 -0.96 16.97 15.28
C VAL A 112 0.50 17.07 15.68
N ILE A 113 0.97 18.27 15.99
CA ILE A 113 2.31 18.54 16.50
C ILE A 113 2.18 18.77 18.00
N ARG A 114 2.73 17.86 18.79
CA ARG A 114 2.73 17.92 20.25
C ARG A 114 3.78 18.90 20.77
N PRO A 115 3.68 19.38 22.02
CA PRO A 115 4.71 20.24 22.63
C PRO A 115 6.07 19.55 22.73
N SER A 116 6.09 18.21 22.80
CA SER A 116 7.31 17.38 22.77
C SER A 116 8.04 17.40 21.43
N GLY A 117 7.43 17.93 20.36
CA GLY A 117 7.90 17.86 18.98
C GLY A 117 7.44 16.59 18.24
N GLU A 118 6.71 15.69 18.90
CA GLU A 118 6.10 14.52 18.27
C GLU A 118 5.05 14.96 17.24
N VAL A 119 5.03 14.28 16.08
CA VAL A 119 4.07 14.55 15.01
C VAL A 119 3.20 13.32 14.80
N GLN A 120 1.92 13.41 15.12
CA GLN A 120 0.94 12.36 14.87
C GLN A 120 0.14 12.68 13.61
N VAL A 121 -0.08 11.69 12.74
CA VAL A 121 -0.90 11.86 11.53
C VAL A 121 -2.10 10.93 11.60
N ILE A 122 -3.30 11.51 11.59
CA ILE A 122 -4.58 10.80 11.67
C ILE A 122 -5.27 10.92 10.32
N ARG A 123 -5.46 9.78 9.65
CA ARG A 123 -6.20 9.69 8.38
C ARG A 123 -7.64 9.30 8.66
N ASN A 124 -8.56 10.02 8.06
CA ASN A 124 -9.98 9.75 8.24
C ASN A 124 -10.66 9.56 6.88
N GLY A 125 -11.55 8.57 6.84
CA GLY A 125 -12.38 8.32 5.67
C GLY A 125 -13.37 9.47 5.41
N PRO A 126 -14.01 9.49 4.24
CA PRO A 126 -14.97 10.54 3.87
C PRO A 126 -16.08 10.77 4.90
N ASP A 127 -16.53 9.73 5.60
CA ASP A 127 -17.69 9.81 6.49
C ASP A 127 -17.38 10.44 7.86
N ALA A 128 -16.11 10.66 8.17
CA ALA A 128 -15.67 11.16 9.47
C ALA A 128 -15.79 12.68 9.57
N ILE A 129 -16.83 13.15 10.24
CA ILE A 129 -17.07 14.58 10.52
C ILE A 129 -16.63 15.02 11.92
N LEU A 130 -16.48 14.07 12.86
CA LEU A 130 -15.95 14.30 14.19
C LEU A 130 -14.72 13.42 14.38
N ILE A 131 -13.58 14.04 14.64
CA ILE A 131 -12.27 13.38 14.72
C ILE A 131 -11.73 13.61 16.12
N ASP A 132 -11.62 12.54 16.91
CA ASP A 132 -10.98 12.59 18.22
C ASP A 132 -9.46 12.49 18.04
N ILE A 133 -8.72 13.31 18.79
CA ILE A 133 -7.25 13.39 18.79
C ILE A 133 -6.76 12.72 20.07
N PRO A 134 -6.42 11.42 20.00
CA PRO A 134 -6.01 10.68 21.19
C PRO A 134 -4.69 11.22 21.71
N ASN A 135 -4.55 11.30 23.04
CA ASN A 135 -3.36 11.84 23.73
C ASN A 135 -2.07 11.05 23.45
N ALA A 136 -2.19 9.79 23.00
CA ALA A 136 -1.11 8.93 22.55
C ALA A 136 -1.63 8.02 21.43
N GLU A 137 -0.73 7.51 20.59
CA GLU A 137 -1.07 6.46 19.64
C GLU A 137 -1.40 5.17 20.41
N ASP A 138 -2.59 4.59 20.17
CA ASP A 138 -2.97 3.31 20.79
C ASP A 138 -2.26 2.17 20.06
N ALA A 139 -1.37 1.46 20.76
CA ALA A 139 -0.61 0.34 20.21
C ALA A 139 -1.52 -0.74 19.58
N GLY A 140 -2.72 -0.96 20.13
CA GLY A 140 -3.71 -1.89 19.55
C GLY A 140 -4.21 -1.42 18.18
N SER A 141 -4.58 -0.14 18.07
CA SER A 141 -4.99 0.50 16.82
C SER A 141 -3.88 0.49 15.76
N VAL A 142 -2.65 0.84 16.15
CA VAL A 142 -1.47 0.82 15.26
C VAL A 142 -1.22 -0.60 14.74
N ALA A 143 -1.22 -1.59 15.63
CA ALA A 143 -1.04 -2.98 15.24
C ALA A 143 -2.11 -3.45 14.23
N SER A 144 -3.38 -3.16 14.48
CA SER A 144 -4.48 -3.56 13.58
C SER A 144 -4.43 -2.84 12.24
N GLU A 145 -4.14 -1.54 12.23
CA GLU A 145 -4.07 -0.73 11.02
C GLU A 145 -2.94 -1.19 10.11
N TYR A 146 -1.74 -1.35 10.67
CA TYR A 146 -0.57 -1.77 9.90
C TYR A 146 -0.65 -3.23 9.45
N LEU A 147 -1.26 -4.12 10.25
CA LEU A 147 -1.56 -5.49 9.81
C LEU A 147 -2.46 -5.49 8.57
N LYS A 148 -3.54 -4.70 8.60
CA LYS A 148 -4.46 -4.56 7.45
C LYS A 148 -3.74 -3.95 6.25
N LEU A 149 -2.93 -2.93 6.46
CA LEU A 149 -2.15 -2.27 5.42
C LEU A 149 -1.16 -3.24 4.75
N GLY A 150 -0.50 -4.09 5.53
CA GLY A 150 0.40 -5.14 5.02
C GLY A 150 -0.32 -6.16 4.13
N ILE A 151 -1.52 -6.59 4.54
CA ILE A 151 -2.38 -7.49 3.75
C ILE A 151 -2.80 -6.81 2.44
N GLU A 152 -3.28 -5.57 2.51
CA GLU A 152 -3.71 -4.83 1.33
C GLU A 152 -2.56 -4.56 0.36
N HIS A 153 -1.39 -4.20 0.89
CA HIS A 153 -0.18 -3.95 0.10
C HIS A 153 0.21 -5.17 -0.75
N ILE A 154 0.29 -6.36 -0.15
CA ILE A 154 0.69 -7.55 -0.91
C ILE A 154 -0.39 -7.97 -1.92
N LEU A 155 -1.67 -7.83 -1.57
CA LEU A 155 -2.78 -8.24 -2.45
C LEU A 155 -3.00 -7.29 -3.63
N THR A 156 -2.64 -6.01 -3.48
CA THR A 156 -2.70 -5.01 -4.56
C THR A 156 -1.40 -4.93 -5.36
N GLY A 157 -0.28 -5.36 -4.78
CA GLY A 157 1.03 -5.43 -5.42
C GLY A 157 1.14 -6.60 -6.41
N TYR A 158 0.56 -6.46 -7.60
CA TYR A 158 0.55 -7.52 -8.63
C TYR A 158 1.95 -8.06 -8.97
N ASP A 159 2.98 -7.22 -8.95
CA ASP A 159 4.39 -7.61 -9.12
C ASP A 159 4.80 -8.69 -8.10
N HIS A 160 4.45 -8.48 -6.84
CA HIS A 160 4.76 -9.41 -5.75
C HIS A 160 3.99 -10.72 -5.89
N LEU A 161 2.71 -10.64 -6.26
CA LEU A 161 1.88 -11.84 -6.44
C LEU A 161 2.38 -12.72 -7.59
N LEU A 162 2.75 -12.11 -8.72
CA LEU A 162 3.31 -12.83 -9.86
C LEU A 162 4.68 -13.44 -9.51
N PHE A 163 5.52 -12.70 -8.79
CA PHE A 163 6.79 -13.19 -8.29
C PHE A 163 6.63 -14.42 -7.38
N VAL A 164 5.75 -14.33 -6.37
CA VAL A 164 5.45 -15.43 -5.44
C VAL A 164 4.83 -16.62 -6.18
N ALA A 165 3.96 -16.38 -7.16
CA ALA A 165 3.37 -17.44 -7.98
C ALA A 165 4.45 -18.21 -8.76
N CYS A 166 5.41 -17.51 -9.39
CA CYS A 166 6.51 -18.18 -10.09
C CYS A 166 7.41 -18.97 -9.13
N LEU A 167 7.72 -18.40 -7.95
CA LEU A 167 8.51 -19.10 -6.95
C LEU A 167 7.80 -20.31 -6.36
N LEU A 168 6.48 -20.27 -6.18
CA LEU A 168 5.68 -21.41 -5.75
C LEU A 168 5.82 -22.57 -6.74
N MET A 169 5.70 -22.29 -8.03
CA MET A 169 5.85 -23.28 -9.09
C MET A 169 7.29 -23.82 -9.18
N LEU A 170 8.30 -22.99 -8.88
CA LEU A 170 9.70 -23.40 -8.77
C LEU A 170 10.03 -24.13 -7.47
N ALA A 171 9.30 -23.95 -6.37
CA ALA A 171 9.69 -24.52 -5.08
C ALA A 171 9.44 -26.03 -4.99
N GLY A 172 8.34 -26.49 -5.60
CA GLY A 172 7.92 -27.89 -5.70
C GLY A 172 7.56 -28.61 -4.39
N THR A 173 7.86 -28.03 -3.22
CA THR A 173 7.56 -28.61 -1.89
C THR A 173 7.14 -27.53 -0.90
N VAL A 174 6.19 -27.84 -0.01
CA VAL A 174 5.67 -26.89 1.01
C VAL A 174 6.79 -26.32 1.87
N ARG A 175 7.75 -27.15 2.30
CA ARG A 175 8.89 -26.69 3.11
C ARG A 175 9.73 -25.65 2.38
N ARG A 176 9.99 -25.83 1.08
CA ARG A 176 10.74 -24.84 0.28
C ARG A 176 9.95 -23.55 0.10
N VAL A 177 8.64 -23.65 -0.13
CA VAL A 177 7.76 -22.47 -0.23
C VAL A 177 7.83 -21.64 1.03
N LEU A 178 7.67 -22.25 2.21
CA LEU A 178 7.75 -21.53 3.48
C LEU A 178 9.11 -20.84 3.67
N LEU A 179 10.22 -21.55 3.41
CA LEU A 179 11.57 -20.96 3.51
C LEU A 179 11.78 -19.78 2.54
N ILE A 180 11.23 -19.87 1.33
CA ILE A 180 11.30 -18.81 0.31
C ILE A 180 10.51 -17.58 0.76
N VAL A 181 9.28 -17.78 1.21
CA VAL A 181 8.36 -16.71 1.65
C VAL A 181 8.95 -16.00 2.87
N THR A 182 9.32 -16.75 3.91
CA THR A 182 9.94 -16.17 5.10
C THR A 182 11.27 -15.48 4.77
N GLY A 183 12.10 -16.05 3.89
CA GLY A 183 13.34 -15.43 3.44
C GLY A 183 13.13 -14.12 2.68
N PHE A 184 12.07 -14.04 1.87
CA PHE A 184 11.65 -12.81 1.19
C PHE A 184 11.21 -11.76 2.21
N THR A 185 10.29 -12.13 3.11
CA THR A 185 9.69 -11.20 4.09
C THR A 185 10.72 -10.66 5.06
N LEU A 186 11.67 -11.48 5.53
CA LEU A 186 12.75 -11.00 6.39
C LEU A 186 13.66 -10.00 5.66
N ALA A 187 14.05 -10.29 4.42
CA ALA A 187 14.87 -9.37 3.64
C ALA A 187 14.13 -8.07 3.28
N HIS A 188 12.85 -8.18 2.94
CA HIS A 188 11.95 -7.05 2.75
C HIS A 188 11.89 -6.20 4.04
N SER A 189 11.65 -6.82 5.19
CA SER A 189 11.59 -6.14 6.49
C SER A 189 12.84 -5.29 6.76
N VAL A 190 14.03 -5.82 6.44
CA VAL A 190 15.29 -5.11 6.63
C VAL A 190 15.35 -3.84 5.78
N THR A 191 15.05 -3.93 4.49
CA THR A 191 15.15 -2.78 3.58
C THR A 191 14.04 -1.77 3.79
N LEU A 192 12.85 -2.24 4.17
CA LEU A 192 11.76 -1.38 4.60
C LEU A 192 12.15 -0.59 5.86
N ALA A 193 12.75 -1.24 6.86
CA ALA A 193 13.21 -0.56 8.07
C ALA A 193 14.31 0.46 7.77
N LEU A 194 15.28 0.12 6.91
CA LEU A 194 16.34 1.04 6.49
C LEU A 194 15.78 2.29 5.80
N ALA A 195 14.77 2.12 4.96
CA ALA A 195 14.16 3.23 4.24
C ALA A 195 13.19 4.04 5.12
N ALA A 196 12.43 3.38 6.00
CA ALA A 196 11.56 4.02 6.98
C ALA A 196 12.32 4.91 7.97
N LEU A 197 13.53 4.50 8.34
CA LEU A 197 14.43 5.26 9.21
C LEU A 197 15.27 6.29 8.44
N ASP A 198 15.01 6.49 7.15
CA ASP A 198 15.75 7.39 6.25
C ASP A 198 17.27 7.13 6.23
N ILE A 199 17.69 5.88 6.52
CA ILE A 199 19.11 5.47 6.48
C ILE A 199 19.56 5.29 5.03
N VAL A 200 18.66 4.79 4.18
CA VAL A 200 18.91 4.55 2.75
C VAL A 200 17.72 5.04 1.93
N SER A 201 17.99 5.93 0.98
CA SER A 201 17.02 6.38 0.00
C SER A 201 17.42 5.92 -1.41
N VAL A 202 16.47 5.33 -2.14
CA VAL A 202 16.68 4.81 -3.49
C VAL A 202 15.68 5.48 -4.42
N PRO A 203 16.10 5.97 -5.61
CA PRO A 203 15.16 6.55 -6.56
C PRO A 203 14.11 5.52 -7.01
N VAL A 204 12.83 5.90 -6.96
CA VAL A 204 11.69 5.00 -7.18
C VAL A 204 11.65 4.43 -8.61
N ALA A 205 11.78 5.28 -9.62
CA ALA A 205 11.68 4.88 -11.03
C ALA A 205 12.64 3.74 -11.43
N PRO A 206 13.97 3.82 -11.21
CA PRO A 206 14.87 2.72 -11.56
C PRO A 206 14.64 1.48 -10.71
N LEU A 207 14.18 1.64 -9.47
CA LEU A 207 13.87 0.53 -8.59
C LEU A 207 12.66 -0.28 -9.09
N GLU A 208 11.58 0.39 -9.49
CA GLU A 208 10.40 -0.25 -10.06
C GLU A 208 10.72 -1.03 -11.35
N ALA A 209 11.62 -0.51 -12.18
CA ALA A 209 12.11 -1.19 -13.39
C ALA A 209 12.89 -2.46 -13.04
N VAL A 210 13.75 -2.41 -12.02
CA VAL A 210 14.50 -3.59 -11.52
C VAL A 210 13.58 -4.61 -10.88
N ILE A 211 12.54 -4.17 -10.15
CA ILE A 211 11.50 -5.06 -9.60
C ILE A 211 10.77 -5.78 -10.73
N ALA A 212 10.36 -5.08 -11.81
CA ALA A 212 9.75 -5.75 -12.96
C ALA A 212 10.72 -6.75 -13.63
N LEU A 213 12.00 -6.39 -13.74
CA LEU A 213 13.04 -7.25 -14.31
C LEU A 213 13.28 -8.52 -13.47
N SER A 214 13.11 -8.45 -12.15
CA SER A 214 13.20 -9.63 -11.28
C SER A 214 12.16 -10.70 -11.64
N ILE A 215 10.96 -10.29 -12.03
CA ILE A 215 9.88 -11.18 -12.44
C ILE A 215 10.22 -11.84 -13.78
N VAL A 216 10.80 -11.08 -14.72
CA VAL A 216 11.33 -11.64 -15.99
C VAL A 216 12.38 -12.70 -15.70
N PHE A 217 13.29 -12.45 -14.76
CA PHE A 217 14.32 -13.40 -14.36
C PHE A 217 13.69 -14.70 -13.81
N VAL A 218 12.76 -14.61 -12.86
CA VAL A 218 12.14 -15.81 -12.27
C VAL A 218 11.25 -16.55 -13.28
N ALA A 219 10.56 -15.83 -14.17
CA ALA A 219 9.79 -16.42 -15.25
C ALA A 219 10.70 -17.19 -16.24
N ALA A 220 11.86 -16.64 -16.57
CA ALA A 220 12.85 -17.31 -17.41
C ALA A 220 13.42 -18.57 -16.73
N GLU A 221 13.65 -18.53 -15.42
CA GLU A 221 14.05 -19.70 -14.62
C GLU A 221 12.94 -20.75 -14.57
N LEU A 222 11.68 -20.34 -14.49
CA LEU A 222 10.50 -21.21 -14.51
C LEU A 222 10.29 -21.90 -15.86
N ALA A 223 10.65 -21.24 -16.96
CA ALA A 223 10.57 -21.80 -18.32
C ALA A 223 11.66 -22.86 -18.61
N ARG A 224 12.69 -22.98 -17.76
CA ARG A 224 13.78 -23.94 -17.90
C ARG A 224 13.50 -25.23 -17.13
N PRO A 225 14.13 -26.37 -17.49
CA PRO A 225 14.04 -27.59 -16.70
C PRO A 225 14.50 -27.35 -15.25
N ALA A 226 13.59 -27.58 -14.31
CA ALA A 226 13.69 -27.09 -12.92
C ALA A 226 14.95 -27.51 -12.14
N ARG A 227 15.68 -28.56 -12.54
CA ARG A 227 16.77 -29.13 -11.72
C ARG A 227 18.15 -28.49 -11.93
N ASP A 228 18.31 -27.58 -12.89
CA ASP A 228 19.61 -26.99 -13.21
C ASP A 228 19.65 -25.45 -13.09
N THR A 229 18.62 -24.86 -12.49
CA THR A 229 18.47 -23.41 -12.39
C THR A 229 19.02 -22.85 -11.08
N LEU A 230 19.44 -21.58 -11.10
CA LEU A 230 20.02 -20.92 -9.93
C LEU A 230 19.00 -20.80 -8.80
N THR A 231 17.75 -20.49 -9.16
CA THR A 231 16.62 -20.34 -8.25
C THR A 231 16.23 -21.67 -7.60
N TRP A 232 16.38 -22.80 -8.30
CA TRP A 232 16.15 -24.11 -7.70
C TRP A 232 17.25 -24.53 -6.72
N ARG A 233 18.51 -24.18 -7.02
CA ARG A 233 19.68 -24.51 -6.19
C ARG A 233 19.77 -23.62 -4.95
N TYR A 234 19.49 -22.33 -5.10
CA TYR A 234 19.61 -21.32 -4.04
C TYR A 234 18.34 -20.50 -3.85
N PRO A 235 17.18 -21.14 -3.60
CA PRO A 235 15.89 -20.47 -3.55
C PRO A 235 15.81 -19.36 -2.49
N ILE A 236 16.42 -19.59 -1.32
CA ILE A 236 16.43 -18.59 -0.23
C ILE A 236 17.28 -17.39 -0.62
N LEU A 237 18.46 -17.59 -1.19
CA LEU A 237 19.35 -16.50 -1.59
C LEU A 237 18.69 -15.60 -2.64
N ILE A 238 18.09 -16.21 -3.67
CA ILE A 238 17.39 -15.49 -4.73
C ILE A 238 16.16 -14.76 -4.17
N SER A 239 15.34 -15.45 -3.37
CA SER A 239 14.15 -14.87 -2.75
C SER A 239 14.49 -13.70 -1.84
N SER A 240 15.49 -13.85 -0.96
CA SER A 240 15.94 -12.77 -0.07
C SER A 240 16.56 -11.61 -0.87
N GLY A 241 17.36 -11.89 -1.90
CA GLY A 241 17.92 -10.84 -2.76
C GLY A 241 16.84 -9.98 -3.42
N PHE A 242 15.77 -10.59 -3.91
CA PHE A 242 14.63 -9.87 -4.43
C PHE A 242 13.79 -9.20 -3.32
N GLY A 243 13.65 -9.83 -2.15
CA GLY A 243 13.02 -9.22 -0.98
C GLY A 243 13.68 -7.90 -0.58
N LEU A 244 15.02 -7.82 -0.61
CA LEU A 244 15.74 -6.56 -0.38
C LEU A 244 15.35 -5.48 -1.39
N LEU A 245 15.26 -5.81 -2.68
CA LEU A 245 14.91 -4.84 -3.71
C LEU A 245 13.46 -4.36 -3.56
N HIS A 246 12.54 -5.28 -3.31
CA HIS A 246 11.12 -4.99 -3.16
C HIS A 246 10.82 -4.10 -1.95
N GLY A 247 11.55 -4.26 -0.84
CA GLY A 247 11.31 -3.45 0.35
C GLY A 247 11.62 -1.97 0.21
N PHE A 248 12.58 -1.62 -0.64
CA PHE A 248 12.80 -0.22 -1.00
C PHE A 248 11.64 0.36 -1.83
N GLY A 249 10.96 -0.48 -2.63
CA GLY A 249 9.87 -0.03 -3.51
C GLY A 249 8.66 0.45 -2.73
N PHE A 250 8.38 -0.20 -1.59
CA PHE A 250 7.28 0.19 -0.71
C PHE A 250 7.59 1.40 0.17
N ALA A 251 8.86 1.68 0.46
CA ALA A 251 9.23 2.80 1.32
C ALA A 251 8.76 4.17 0.79
N ALA A 252 8.72 4.34 -0.53
CA ALA A 252 8.17 5.54 -1.17
C ALA A 252 6.69 5.74 -0.82
N VAL A 253 5.91 4.65 -0.86
CA VAL A 253 4.49 4.66 -0.49
C VAL A 253 4.33 4.88 1.02
N LEU A 254 5.19 4.29 1.84
CA LEU A 254 5.15 4.46 3.29
C LEU A 254 5.47 5.90 3.72
N GLY A 255 6.35 6.59 2.99
CA GLY A 255 6.60 8.02 3.14
C GLY A 255 5.35 8.88 2.86
N GLU A 256 4.51 8.47 1.92
CA GLU A 256 3.24 9.15 1.61
C GLU A 256 2.12 8.81 2.61
N ILE A 257 2.08 7.57 3.12
CA ILE A 257 1.09 7.10 4.11
C ILE A 257 1.43 7.64 5.51
N GLY A 258 2.70 7.86 5.81
CA GLY A 258 3.19 8.34 7.09
C GLY A 258 3.27 7.22 8.13
N LEU A 259 4.34 7.22 8.91
CA LEU A 259 4.57 6.27 10.00
C LEU A 259 4.18 6.86 11.36
N PRO A 260 3.62 6.06 12.28
CA PRO A 260 3.48 6.44 13.68
C PRO A 260 4.85 6.78 14.23
N GLN A 261 5.05 7.98 14.77
CA GLN A 261 6.38 8.45 15.16
C GLN A 261 6.88 7.75 16.43
N THR A 262 5.98 7.37 17.33
CA THR A 262 6.32 6.70 18.59
C THR A 262 6.29 5.17 18.47
N GLU A 263 5.49 4.63 17.56
CA GLU A 263 5.29 3.19 17.39
C GLU A 263 5.87 2.61 16.08
N VAL A 264 6.91 3.23 15.51
CA VAL A 264 7.56 2.75 14.26
C VAL A 264 7.90 1.24 14.30
N PRO A 265 8.55 0.68 15.35
CA PRO A 265 8.90 -0.74 15.36
C PRO A 265 7.67 -1.65 15.36
N LEU A 266 6.61 -1.24 16.07
CA LEU A 266 5.34 -1.96 16.15
C LEU A 266 4.63 -1.95 14.79
N ALA A 267 4.56 -0.79 14.16
CA ALA A 267 4.00 -0.61 12.83
C ALA A 267 4.71 -1.47 11.77
N LEU A 268 6.05 -1.44 11.75
CA LEU A 268 6.85 -2.26 10.85
C LEU A 268 6.66 -3.76 11.11
N LEU A 269 6.57 -4.19 12.37
CA LEU A 269 6.34 -5.58 12.73
C LEU A 269 4.98 -6.07 12.22
N PHE A 270 3.90 -5.36 12.54
CA PHE A 270 2.55 -5.75 12.15
C PHE A 270 2.31 -5.62 10.65
N PHE A 271 2.94 -4.64 9.99
CA PHE A 271 2.96 -4.56 8.53
C PHE A 271 3.55 -5.82 7.90
N ASN A 272 4.74 -6.25 8.32
CA ASN A 272 5.38 -7.45 7.77
C ASN A 272 4.60 -8.73 8.11
N LEU A 273 4.00 -8.81 9.30
CA LEU A 273 3.09 -9.90 9.64
C LEU A 273 1.87 -9.92 8.71
N GLY A 274 1.33 -8.75 8.38
CA GLY A 274 0.23 -8.59 7.42
C GLY A 274 0.62 -9.06 6.02
N VAL A 275 1.82 -8.70 5.57
CA VAL A 275 2.40 -9.18 4.30
C VAL A 275 2.48 -10.71 4.30
N GLU A 276 3.04 -11.32 5.34
CA GLU A 276 3.18 -12.78 5.43
C GLU A 276 1.81 -13.49 5.43
N VAL A 277 0.83 -12.95 6.17
CA VAL A 277 -0.56 -13.45 6.16
C VAL A 277 -1.18 -13.37 4.76
N GLY A 278 -1.03 -12.22 4.08
CA GLY A 278 -1.54 -12.03 2.73
C GLY A 278 -0.86 -12.95 1.71
N GLN A 279 0.45 -13.15 1.81
CA GLN A 279 1.20 -14.10 0.97
C GLN A 279 0.72 -15.54 1.17
N ILE A 280 0.56 -15.98 2.42
CA ILE A 280 0.08 -17.33 2.73
C ILE A 280 -1.34 -17.52 2.20
N ALA A 281 -2.23 -16.54 2.41
CA ALA A 281 -3.60 -16.59 1.89
C ALA A 281 -3.63 -16.70 0.36
N PHE A 282 -2.81 -15.91 -0.33
CA PHE A 282 -2.66 -15.97 -1.79
C PHE A 282 -2.14 -17.33 -2.26
N ILE A 283 -1.11 -17.88 -1.62
CA ILE A 283 -0.53 -19.19 -1.96
C ILE A 283 -1.59 -20.29 -1.80
N LEU A 284 -2.34 -20.30 -0.69
CA LEU A 284 -3.40 -21.27 -0.46
C LEU A 284 -4.50 -21.18 -1.54
N CYS A 285 -4.89 -19.96 -1.91
CA CYS A 285 -5.85 -19.71 -2.98
C CYS A 285 -5.33 -20.24 -4.33
N LEU A 286 -4.08 -19.92 -4.69
CA LEU A 286 -3.45 -20.34 -5.93
C LEU A 286 -3.33 -21.86 -6.04
N VAL A 287 -2.95 -22.53 -4.94
CA VAL A 287 -2.91 -24.00 -4.86
C VAL A 287 -4.31 -24.59 -5.05
N ALA A 288 -5.33 -24.04 -4.39
CA ALA A 288 -6.71 -24.50 -4.51
C ALA A 288 -7.25 -24.34 -5.94
N ILE A 289 -7.03 -23.18 -6.57
CA ILE A 289 -7.43 -22.92 -7.97
C ILE A 289 -6.73 -23.89 -8.92
N THR A 290 -5.44 -24.11 -8.74
CA THR A 290 -4.66 -25.04 -9.58
C THR A 290 -5.16 -26.47 -9.42
N PHE A 291 -5.41 -26.90 -8.18
CA PHE A 291 -5.95 -28.24 -7.90
C PHE A 291 -7.33 -28.46 -8.51
N VAL A 292 -8.26 -27.53 -8.30
CA VAL A 292 -9.62 -27.59 -8.87
C VAL A 292 -9.58 -27.53 -10.39
N GLY A 293 -8.76 -26.65 -10.97
CA GLY A 293 -8.60 -26.51 -12.42
C GLY A 293 -8.10 -27.79 -13.08
N LEU A 294 -7.05 -28.42 -12.53
CA LEU A 294 -6.54 -29.70 -13.04
C LEU A 294 -7.60 -30.81 -12.94
N ARG A 295 -8.37 -30.87 -11.85
CA ARG A 295 -9.45 -31.85 -11.68
C ARG A 295 -10.61 -31.63 -12.65
N ALA A 296 -11.01 -30.38 -12.88
CA ALA A 296 -12.04 -30.04 -13.85
C ALA A 296 -11.62 -30.39 -15.28
N ILE A 297 -10.36 -30.12 -15.65
CA ILE A 297 -9.83 -30.48 -16.96
C ILE A 297 -9.76 -32.01 -17.13
N ALA A 298 -9.31 -32.74 -16.11
CA ALA A 298 -9.27 -34.20 -16.11
C ALA A 298 -10.67 -34.85 -16.15
N PHE A 299 -11.71 -34.14 -15.69
CA PHE A 299 -13.10 -34.58 -15.82
C PHE A 299 -13.63 -34.44 -17.25
N VAL A 300 -13.19 -33.40 -17.98
CA VAL A 300 -13.66 -33.10 -19.35
C VAL A 300 -12.84 -33.80 -20.43
N LYS A 301 -11.55 -34.06 -20.19
CA LYS A 301 -10.64 -34.73 -21.14
C LYS A 301 -10.00 -35.96 -20.50
N GLU A 302 -10.29 -37.15 -21.05
CA GLU A 302 -9.66 -38.39 -20.58
C GLU A 302 -8.13 -38.37 -20.71
N ASP A 303 -7.59 -37.78 -21.78
CA ASP A 303 -6.15 -37.62 -22.01
C ASP A 303 -5.48 -36.66 -21.01
N ALA A 304 -6.26 -35.86 -20.26
CA ALA A 304 -5.75 -34.91 -19.29
C ALA A 304 -5.70 -35.46 -17.85
N LYS A 305 -6.08 -36.72 -17.62
CA LYS A 305 -5.96 -37.37 -16.29
C LYS A 305 -4.53 -37.43 -15.76
N THR A 306 -3.54 -37.39 -16.65
CA THR A 306 -2.10 -37.41 -16.31
C THR A 306 -1.48 -36.02 -16.22
N TRP A 307 -2.24 -34.95 -16.52
CA TRP A 307 -1.71 -33.58 -16.47
C TRP A 307 -1.34 -33.22 -15.03
N GLY A 308 -0.06 -32.90 -14.85
CA GLY A 308 0.48 -32.37 -13.60
C GLY A 308 0.79 -30.88 -13.70
N LEU A 309 1.50 -30.37 -12.68
CA LEU A 309 1.96 -28.99 -12.64
C LEU A 309 2.86 -28.63 -13.84
N SER A 310 3.60 -29.59 -14.40
CA SER A 310 4.49 -29.38 -15.55
C SER A 310 3.79 -28.78 -16.77
N GLU A 311 2.54 -29.19 -17.03
CA GLU A 311 1.79 -28.75 -18.22
C GLU A 311 1.26 -27.33 -18.12
N VAL A 312 1.11 -26.81 -16.90
CA VAL A 312 0.68 -25.42 -16.65
C VAL A 312 1.87 -24.48 -16.42
N THR A 313 3.02 -25.02 -16.00
CA THR A 313 4.22 -24.23 -15.68
C THR A 313 4.76 -23.46 -16.87
N LEU A 314 4.96 -24.10 -18.02
CA LEU A 314 5.57 -23.42 -19.17
C LEU A 314 4.67 -22.32 -19.77
N PRO A 315 3.35 -22.55 -19.99
CA PRO A 315 2.44 -21.48 -20.39
C PRO A 315 2.39 -20.32 -19.39
N ALA A 316 2.37 -20.63 -18.09
CA ALA A 316 2.38 -19.60 -17.04
C ALA A 316 3.68 -18.77 -17.08
N ALA A 317 4.84 -19.43 -17.25
CA ALA A 317 6.12 -18.75 -17.36
C ALA A 317 6.17 -17.77 -18.54
N TYR A 318 5.67 -18.16 -19.72
CA TYR A 318 5.60 -17.26 -20.87
C TYR A 318 4.63 -16.11 -20.66
N LEU A 319 3.46 -16.36 -20.06
CA LEU A 319 2.47 -15.34 -19.77
C LEU A 319 3.04 -14.29 -18.81
N VAL A 320 3.55 -14.74 -17.66
CA VAL A 320 4.13 -13.86 -16.63
C VAL A 320 5.37 -13.15 -17.16
N GLY A 321 6.27 -13.86 -17.85
CA GLY A 321 7.48 -13.28 -18.41
C GLY A 321 7.21 -12.22 -19.48
N SER A 322 6.20 -12.42 -20.33
CA SER A 322 5.83 -11.43 -21.35
C SER A 322 5.24 -10.17 -20.72
N LEU A 323 4.35 -10.33 -19.73
CA LEU A 323 3.76 -9.21 -18.99
C LEU A 323 4.83 -8.42 -18.21
N ALA A 324 5.71 -9.14 -17.52
CA ALA A 324 6.81 -8.53 -16.78
C ALA A 324 7.79 -7.81 -17.70
N ALA A 325 8.11 -8.38 -18.88
CA ALA A 325 8.98 -7.72 -19.86
C ALA A 325 8.37 -6.42 -20.39
N PHE A 326 7.04 -6.42 -20.63
CA PHE A 326 6.32 -5.20 -20.97
C PHE A 326 6.46 -4.13 -19.87
N TRP A 327 6.19 -4.48 -18.61
CA TRP A 327 6.34 -3.55 -17.48
C TRP A 327 7.77 -3.08 -17.27
N THR A 328 8.77 -3.94 -17.47
CA THR A 328 10.19 -3.54 -17.42
C THR A 328 10.49 -2.46 -18.44
N ILE A 329 10.03 -2.62 -19.69
CA ILE A 329 10.25 -1.63 -20.75
C ILE A 329 9.52 -0.33 -20.42
N GLU A 330 8.26 -0.41 -20.03
CA GLU A 330 7.43 0.75 -19.66
C GLU A 330 8.10 1.58 -18.54
N ARG A 331 8.50 0.92 -17.45
CA ARG A 331 9.13 1.58 -16.30
C ARG A 331 10.54 2.07 -16.63
N PHE A 332 11.29 1.36 -17.46
CA PHE A 332 12.60 1.81 -17.91
C PHE A 332 12.51 3.09 -18.75
N ILE A 333 11.50 3.22 -19.61
CA ILE A 333 11.27 4.46 -20.37
C ILE A 333 11.02 5.63 -19.42
N ALA A 334 10.25 5.42 -18.33
CA ALA A 334 10.00 6.44 -17.31
C ALA A 334 11.27 6.89 -16.54
N VAL A 335 12.34 6.09 -16.55
CA VAL A 335 13.64 6.47 -15.96
C VAL A 335 14.44 7.40 -16.87
N VAL A 336 14.27 7.27 -18.19
CA VAL A 336 15.09 7.97 -19.20
C VAL A 336 14.39 9.22 -19.75
N ALA A 337 13.06 9.30 -19.60
CA ALA A 337 12.23 10.45 -19.98
C ALA A 337 12.36 11.62 -19.00
#